data_AF-A0AAW1SUT1-F1
#
_entry.id   AF-A0AAW1SUT1-F1
#
_cell.length_a   1.000
_cell.length_b   1.000
_cell.length_c   1.000
_cell.angle_alpha   90.00
_cell.angle_beta   90.00
_cell.angle_gamma   90.00
#
_symmetry.space_group_name_H-M   'P 1'
#
loop_
_entity.id
_entity.type
_entity.pdbx_description
1 polymer ?
#
loop_
_entity_poly.entity_id
_entity_poly.type
_entity_poly.pdbx_seq_one_letter_code
_entity_poly.pdbx_strand_id
1 'polypeptide(L)'
;MTSSGVLRSAELLFPARNCQARPVHTCLQSPCRQQLAYTSPLRPSTQSTLRRAWLSSGIQRPRPSPSHGILCNAKGSESPAATSPESQSTLFSVGLGLLWAAFTSYAFIFSPNQTPLRDLYFIECLSFLQGLDGPSKVNAIFTGLFFTLGIFPAIYSALLIPSARSGNKIPAWPFVSLSFAFGVFPLIPFWALRTPAKDLVVPPPRNELGNGLRVLESKITAVSLAIGSAICLGYIISHLPPFADSKLLVDYLRLFDESRVVHVSSLDALALVAFSPYWMYNDAERRQWSSRGQILPFLSFLPVLGPAIYLVLRPHTKQ
;
A
#
# COMPACT_ATOMS: atom_id res chain seq x y z
N MET A 1 -45.38 46.09 -31.08
CA MET A 1 -46.77 46.27 -30.58
C MET A 1 -47.01 45.19 -29.54
N THR A 2 -46.94 45.54 -28.25
CA THR A 2 -48.10 45.66 -27.29
C THR A 2 -48.69 44.29 -26.89
N SER A 3 -48.89 43.92 -25.62
CA SER A 3 -48.89 44.63 -24.31
C SER A 3 -48.56 43.62 -23.17
N SER A 4 -47.86 43.96 -22.08
CA SER A 4 -48.37 44.35 -20.72
C SER A 4 -49.52 43.45 -20.17
N GLY A 5 -49.60 42.95 -18.93
CA GLY A 5 -48.85 43.09 -17.65
C GLY A 5 -49.39 42.03 -16.62
N VAL A 6 -49.45 42.16 -15.28
CA VAL A 6 -48.87 43.09 -14.27
C VAL A 6 -49.21 42.60 -12.82
N LEU A 7 -48.21 42.41 -11.92
CA LEU A 7 -48.31 42.34 -10.42
C LEU A 7 -49.19 41.19 -9.78
N ARG A 8 -49.13 40.81 -8.47
CA ARG A 8 -48.54 41.36 -7.22
C ARG A 8 -48.36 40.29 -6.10
N SER A 9 -47.69 40.69 -5.01
CA SER A 9 -47.27 39.96 -3.79
C SER A 9 -48.37 39.49 -2.81
N ALA A 10 -48.02 38.59 -1.87
CA ALA A 10 -48.02 38.78 -0.38
C ALA A 10 -48.56 37.60 0.47
N GLU A 11 -47.85 37.30 1.58
CA GLU A 11 -48.30 36.79 2.92
C GLU A 11 -49.19 35.53 3.02
N LEU A 12 -49.27 34.69 4.06
CA LEU A 12 -48.66 34.38 5.37
C LEU A 12 -49.53 33.22 5.94
N LEU A 13 -49.04 32.44 6.92
CA LEU A 13 -49.77 31.87 8.10
C LEU A 13 -49.31 30.46 8.54
N PHE A 14 -48.46 30.44 9.58
CA PHE A 14 -48.62 29.55 10.76
C PHE A 14 -49.65 30.22 11.72
N PRO A 15 -50.31 29.55 12.72
CA PRO A 15 -49.85 28.44 13.55
C PRO A 15 -50.94 27.30 13.68
N ALA A 16 -51.14 26.45 14.71
CA ALA A 16 -50.61 26.35 16.09
C ALA A 16 -50.74 24.95 16.76
N ARG A 17 -49.89 24.75 17.79
CA ARG A 17 -50.07 24.06 19.10
C ARG A 17 -51.15 22.97 19.30
N ASN A 18 -50.75 21.91 20.00
CA ASN A 18 -51.44 21.59 21.26
C ASN A 18 -50.46 21.05 22.34
N CYS A 19 -50.72 21.39 23.61
CA CYS A 19 -49.87 21.05 24.77
C CYS A 19 -50.66 20.22 25.79
N GLN A 20 -50.00 19.31 26.50
CA GLN A 20 -50.43 18.85 27.83
C GLN A 20 -49.21 18.50 28.70
N ALA A 21 -49.30 18.70 30.03
CA ALA A 21 -48.14 18.70 30.92
C ALA A 21 -48.45 18.31 32.38
N ARG A 22 -47.51 17.56 33.02
CA ARG A 22 -47.32 17.36 34.49
C ARG A 22 -48.47 16.58 35.21
N PRO A 23 -48.36 16.08 36.48
CA PRO A 23 -47.43 16.38 37.61
C PRO A 23 -46.79 15.12 38.32
N VAL A 24 -46.20 15.10 39.56
CA VAL A 24 -45.12 15.86 40.28
C VAL A 24 -44.68 15.07 41.57
N HIS A 25 -43.40 15.16 42.01
CA HIS A 25 -42.78 14.63 43.28
C HIS A 25 -42.73 13.07 43.44
N THR A 26 -41.88 12.42 44.28
CA THR A 26 -41.21 12.78 45.57
C THR A 26 -39.93 11.94 45.84
N CYS A 27 -39.03 12.39 46.73
CA CYS A 27 -37.86 11.64 47.23
C CYS A 27 -38.22 10.58 48.30
N LEU A 28 -37.43 9.49 48.45
CA LEU A 28 -36.87 9.01 49.76
C LEU A 28 -36.01 7.72 49.68
N GLN A 29 -35.15 7.57 50.71
CA GLN A 29 -34.47 6.36 51.23
C GLN A 29 -33.25 5.73 50.53
N SER A 30 -32.07 6.09 51.07
CA SER A 30 -31.00 5.13 51.42
C SER A 30 -31.39 4.30 52.66
N PRO A 31 -30.76 3.13 52.95
CA PRO A 31 -29.56 3.19 53.80
C PRO A 31 -28.46 2.14 53.52
N CYS A 32 -27.30 2.38 54.16
CA CYS A 32 -26.10 1.54 54.20
C CYS A 32 -26.23 0.31 55.13
N ARG A 33 -25.65 -0.85 54.76
CA ARG A 33 -25.02 -1.77 55.75
C ARG A 33 -24.01 -2.81 55.22
N GLN A 34 -22.75 -2.64 55.64
CA GLN A 34 -21.75 -3.63 56.14
C GLN A 34 -21.63 -5.05 55.54
N GLN A 35 -20.40 -5.42 55.12
CA GLN A 35 -19.53 -6.47 55.75
C GLN A 35 -18.13 -6.47 55.09
N LEU A 36 -17.06 -6.13 55.82
CA LEU A 36 -16.06 -7.04 56.44
C LEU A 36 -15.30 -7.90 55.40
N ALA A 37 -14.09 -7.53 54.94
CA ALA A 37 -12.80 -7.56 55.64
C ALA A 37 -12.32 -8.97 56.04
N TYR A 38 -11.30 -9.48 55.35
CA TYR A 38 -10.38 -10.49 55.88
C TYR A 38 -8.96 -10.32 55.28
N THR A 39 -7.96 -10.80 56.00
CA THR A 39 -6.56 -10.35 55.92
C THR A 39 -5.61 -11.37 55.27
N SER A 40 -4.61 -10.88 54.54
CA SER A 40 -3.32 -11.55 54.26
C SER A 40 -2.56 -11.85 55.58
N PRO A 41 -1.45 -12.65 55.65
CA PRO A 41 -0.23 -12.49 54.83
C PRO A 41 0.69 -13.74 54.63
N LEU A 42 1.92 -13.52 54.10
CA LEU A 42 3.14 -14.40 54.13
C LEU A 42 3.13 -15.66 53.23
N ARG A 43 4.26 -16.22 52.74
CA ARG A 43 5.63 -15.79 52.33
C ARG A 43 6.18 -16.91 51.40
N PRO A 44 7.20 -16.70 50.54
CA PRO A 44 7.68 -17.74 49.61
C PRO A 44 8.75 -18.66 50.24
N SER A 45 8.91 -19.88 49.71
CA SER A 45 10.04 -20.76 50.04
C SER A 45 10.68 -21.39 48.79
N THR A 46 12.00 -21.57 48.88
CA THR A 46 12.92 -22.03 47.85
C THR A 46 12.93 -23.54 47.69
N GLN A 47 13.07 -24.04 46.45
CA GLN A 47 13.69 -25.35 46.20
C GLN A 47 14.91 -25.18 45.29
N SER A 48 16.07 -25.50 45.85
CA SER A 48 17.35 -25.54 45.14
C SER A 48 17.94 -26.95 45.17
N THR A 49 18.77 -27.25 44.16
CA THR A 49 19.90 -28.20 44.25
C THR A 49 19.61 -29.65 44.68
N LEU A 50 19.17 -30.51 43.75
CA LEU A 50 19.54 -31.93 43.73
C LEU A 50 19.64 -32.48 42.29
N ARG A 51 20.82 -32.37 41.66
CA ARG A 51 21.33 -33.26 40.57
C ARG A 51 22.78 -32.92 40.20
N ARG A 52 23.73 -33.30 41.08
CA ARG A 52 25.16 -33.41 40.75
C ARG A 52 25.71 -34.68 41.39
N ALA A 53 25.67 -35.79 40.65
CA ALA A 53 26.26 -37.07 41.02
C ALA A 53 26.36 -37.98 39.77
N TRP A 54 27.30 -37.70 38.87
CA TRP A 54 27.75 -38.61 37.81
C TRP A 54 29.20 -38.25 37.43
N LEU A 55 30.13 -38.69 38.28
CA LEU A 55 31.58 -38.63 38.06
C LEU A 55 32.23 -39.88 38.68
N SER A 56 32.32 -40.96 37.90
CA SER A 56 33.23 -42.10 38.17
C SER A 56 33.17 -43.14 37.04
N SER A 57 33.95 -42.93 35.99
CA SER A 57 34.36 -43.98 35.03
C SER A 57 35.57 -43.48 34.24
N GLY A 58 36.76 -43.76 34.76
CA GLY A 58 38.01 -43.46 34.05
C GLY A 58 38.34 -44.58 33.07
N ILE A 59 38.51 -44.24 31.79
CA ILE A 59 39.16 -45.11 30.80
C ILE A 59 40.18 -44.25 30.03
N GLN A 60 41.44 -44.67 30.01
CA GLN A 60 42.51 -44.02 29.27
C GLN A 60 42.67 -44.63 27.87
N ARG A 61 42.71 -43.74 26.87
CA ARG A 61 43.34 -43.77 25.51
C ARG A 61 43.78 -45.13 24.90
N PRO A 62 43.71 -45.22 23.56
CA PRO A 62 44.95 -44.96 22.81
C PRO A 62 44.80 -44.04 21.58
N ARG A 63 45.92 -43.43 21.14
CA ARG A 63 46.10 -42.89 19.78
C ARG A 63 46.73 -43.95 18.88
N PRO A 64 46.50 -43.90 17.56
CA PRO A 64 47.53 -44.28 16.59
C PRO A 64 47.85 -43.18 15.56
N SER A 65 48.88 -43.48 14.75
CA SER A 65 49.72 -42.60 13.92
C SER A 65 49.09 -42.13 12.57
N PRO A 66 49.76 -41.25 11.80
CA PRO A 66 49.19 -40.61 10.60
C PRO A 66 49.23 -41.52 9.37
N SER A 67 48.34 -41.26 8.41
CA SER A 67 48.36 -41.89 7.08
C SER A 67 48.08 -40.87 5.97
N HIS A 68 49.00 -40.86 5.01
CA HIS A 68 48.91 -40.39 3.62
C HIS A 68 48.06 -39.15 3.28
N GLY A 69 48.77 -38.04 3.01
CA GLY A 69 48.19 -36.94 2.26
C GLY A 69 47.87 -37.34 0.81
N ILE A 70 46.60 -37.22 0.43
CA ILE A 70 46.16 -37.25 -0.97
C ILE A 70 46.19 -35.80 -1.46
N LEU A 71 47.14 -35.50 -2.34
CA LEU A 71 47.31 -34.17 -2.91
C LEU A 71 46.28 -33.96 -4.03
N CYS A 72 45.06 -33.57 -3.67
CA CYS A 72 44.05 -33.15 -4.64
C CYS A 72 44.49 -31.84 -5.32
N ASN A 73 45.16 -31.96 -6.47
CA ASN A 73 45.56 -30.85 -7.31
C ASN A 73 44.31 -30.25 -7.99
N ALA A 74 43.59 -29.42 -7.23
CA ALA A 74 42.46 -28.65 -7.74
C ALA A 74 42.99 -27.57 -8.69
N LYS A 75 43.03 -27.87 -9.99
CA LYS A 75 43.09 -26.83 -11.02
C LYS A 75 41.95 -25.85 -10.75
N GLY A 76 42.31 -24.59 -10.49
CA GLY A 76 41.32 -23.54 -10.29
C GLY A 76 40.47 -23.37 -11.53
N SER A 77 39.25 -23.89 -11.50
CA SER A 77 38.18 -23.31 -12.30
C SER A 77 37.89 -21.94 -11.69
N GLU A 78 38.19 -20.87 -12.42
CA GLU A 78 37.72 -19.53 -12.06
C GLU A 78 36.19 -19.56 -12.05
N SER A 79 35.62 -19.76 -10.86
CA SER A 79 34.23 -19.38 -10.61
C SER A 79 34.13 -17.89 -10.91
N PRO A 80 33.14 -17.43 -11.71
CA PRO A 80 32.98 -16.01 -11.99
C PRO A 80 32.88 -15.28 -10.65
N ALA A 81 33.77 -14.29 -10.46
CA ALA A 81 34.00 -13.66 -9.17
C ALA A 81 32.67 -13.24 -8.54
N ALA A 82 32.40 -13.72 -7.33
CA ALA A 82 31.18 -13.39 -6.60
C ALA A 82 31.13 -11.87 -6.40
N THR A 83 30.31 -11.18 -7.21
CA THR A 83 30.15 -9.74 -7.15
C THR A 83 29.77 -9.33 -5.74
N SER A 84 30.56 -8.43 -5.15
CA SER A 84 30.36 -8.00 -3.76
C SER A 84 28.93 -7.46 -3.58
N PRO A 85 28.29 -7.66 -2.41
CA PRO A 85 26.90 -7.23 -2.20
C PRO A 85 26.71 -5.73 -2.41
N GLU A 86 27.78 -4.95 -2.24
CA GLU A 86 27.85 -3.52 -2.57
C GLU A 86 27.72 -3.29 -4.09
N SER A 87 28.56 -3.94 -4.92
CA SER A 87 28.51 -3.79 -6.38
C SER A 87 27.15 -4.15 -6.99
N GLN A 88 26.49 -5.20 -6.48
CA GLN A 88 25.15 -5.60 -6.93
C GLN A 88 24.10 -4.51 -6.62
N SER A 89 24.18 -3.88 -5.44
CA SER A 89 23.26 -2.81 -5.06
C SER A 89 23.43 -1.57 -5.94
N THR A 90 24.67 -1.19 -6.29
CA THR A 90 24.96 -0.09 -7.19
C THR A 90 24.44 -0.35 -8.60
N LEU A 91 24.62 -1.56 -9.14
CA LEU A 91 24.10 -1.94 -10.45
C LEU A 91 22.56 -1.83 -10.52
N PHE A 92 21.86 -2.26 -9.46
CA PHE A 92 20.40 -2.11 -9.38
C PHE A 92 19.96 -0.63 -9.35
N SER A 93 20.61 0.20 -8.53
CA SER A 93 20.33 1.64 -8.47
C SER A 93 20.59 2.35 -9.81
N VAL A 94 21.68 2.02 -10.50
CA VAL A 94 21.98 2.56 -11.84
C VAL A 94 20.94 2.10 -12.87
N GLY A 95 20.55 0.82 -12.83
CA GLY A 95 19.50 0.27 -13.70
C GLY A 95 18.15 0.98 -13.51
N LEU A 96 17.73 1.23 -12.27
CA LEU A 96 16.54 2.04 -11.97
C LEU A 96 16.68 3.50 -12.43
N GLY A 97 17.85 4.10 -12.29
CA GLY A 97 18.13 5.46 -12.76
C GLY A 97 18.02 5.58 -14.29
N LEU A 98 18.58 4.61 -15.03
CA LEU A 98 18.47 4.54 -16.49
C LEU A 98 17.02 4.27 -16.93
N LEU A 99 16.31 3.37 -16.26
CA LEU A 99 14.89 3.10 -16.52
C LEU A 99 14.03 4.36 -16.29
N TRP A 100 14.27 5.10 -15.21
CA TRP A 100 13.59 6.37 -14.94
C TRP A 100 13.89 7.42 -16.01
N ALA A 101 15.17 7.58 -16.39
CA ALA A 101 15.57 8.54 -17.42
C ALA A 101 14.95 8.19 -18.78
N ALA A 102 14.91 6.91 -19.15
CA ALA A 102 14.24 6.44 -20.36
C ALA A 102 12.71 6.69 -20.31
N PHE A 103 12.05 6.34 -19.21
CA PHE A 103 10.60 6.51 -19.04
C PHE A 103 10.19 7.99 -19.04
N THR A 104 10.96 8.85 -18.36
CA THR A 104 10.80 10.31 -18.35
C THR A 104 11.01 10.89 -19.75
N SER A 105 12.10 10.52 -20.43
CA SER A 105 12.37 10.98 -21.80
C SER A 105 11.28 10.54 -22.77
N TYR A 106 10.79 9.31 -22.63
CA TYR A 106 9.66 8.81 -23.41
C TYR A 106 8.39 9.66 -23.20
N ALA A 107 8.00 9.90 -21.95
CA ALA A 107 6.79 10.64 -21.60
C ALA A 107 6.76 12.10 -22.10
N PHE A 108 7.91 12.76 -22.22
CA PHE A 108 7.99 14.14 -22.69
C PHE A 108 8.30 14.29 -24.19
N ILE A 109 9.14 13.41 -24.76
CA ILE A 109 9.66 13.54 -26.13
C ILE A 109 8.90 12.64 -27.12
N PHE A 110 8.65 11.38 -26.76
CA PHE A 110 8.19 10.34 -27.69
C PHE A 110 6.69 9.99 -27.58
N SER A 111 6.05 10.33 -26.45
CA SER A 111 4.61 10.15 -26.28
C SER A 111 3.81 10.91 -27.34
N PRO A 112 2.72 10.31 -27.88
CA PRO A 112 1.85 10.99 -28.83
C PRO A 112 1.29 12.26 -28.19
N ASN A 113 1.24 13.36 -28.94
CA ASN A 113 0.77 14.65 -28.43
C ASN A 113 -0.04 15.40 -29.51
N GLN A 114 -1.02 14.71 -30.08
CA GLN A 114 -1.83 15.25 -31.17
C GLN A 114 -2.94 16.17 -30.65
N THR A 115 -3.32 16.06 -29.37
CA THR A 115 -4.50 16.75 -28.80
C THR A 115 -4.27 17.46 -27.46
N PRO A 116 -3.25 18.33 -27.30
CA PRO A 116 -2.88 18.91 -26.00
C PRO A 116 -4.00 19.68 -25.28
N LEU A 117 -4.94 20.32 -26.00
CA LEU A 117 -6.10 20.98 -25.40
C LEU A 117 -7.14 19.99 -24.85
N ARG A 118 -7.33 18.84 -25.53
CA ARG A 118 -8.23 17.76 -25.10
C ARG A 118 -7.67 17.06 -23.86
N ASP A 119 -6.35 16.92 -23.80
CA ASP A 119 -5.62 16.33 -22.68
C ASP A 119 -5.81 17.13 -21.37
N LEU A 120 -5.72 18.46 -21.43
CA LEU A 120 -6.04 19.34 -20.29
C LEU A 120 -7.52 19.22 -19.89
N TYR A 121 -8.42 19.25 -20.86
CA TYR A 121 -9.86 19.08 -20.62
C TYR A 121 -10.20 17.75 -19.93
N PHE A 122 -9.53 16.65 -20.31
CA PHE A 122 -9.68 15.36 -19.62
C PHE A 122 -9.23 15.42 -18.16
N ILE A 123 -8.09 16.06 -17.86
CA ILE A 123 -7.62 16.24 -16.47
C ILE A 123 -8.63 17.05 -15.66
N GLU A 124 -9.17 18.14 -16.21
CA GLU A 124 -10.18 18.96 -15.53
C GLU A 124 -11.49 18.20 -15.28
N CYS A 125 -11.94 17.42 -16.26
CA CYS A 125 -13.11 16.54 -16.15
C CYS A 125 -12.93 15.47 -15.06
N LEU A 126 -11.80 14.76 -15.08
CA LEU A 126 -11.52 13.65 -14.15
C LEU A 126 -11.17 14.13 -12.73
N SER A 127 -10.69 15.38 -12.61
CA SER A 127 -10.46 16.06 -11.33
C SER A 127 -11.70 16.78 -10.78
N PHE A 128 -12.89 16.55 -11.38
CA PHE A 128 -14.16 17.18 -11.03
C PHE A 128 -14.22 18.72 -11.14
N LEU A 129 -13.22 19.35 -11.78
CA LEU A 129 -13.18 20.80 -11.99
C LEU A 129 -14.25 21.27 -12.99
N GLN A 130 -14.63 20.40 -13.93
CA GLN A 130 -15.75 20.61 -14.88
C GLN A 130 -17.13 20.18 -14.31
N GLY A 131 -17.24 20.06 -12.98
CA GLY A 131 -18.44 19.61 -12.25
C GLY A 131 -18.50 18.10 -12.02
N LEU A 132 -19.52 17.66 -11.28
CA LEU A 132 -19.71 16.24 -10.91
C LEU A 132 -19.90 15.30 -12.11
N ASP A 133 -20.48 15.81 -13.21
CA ASP A 133 -20.65 15.07 -14.47
C ASP A 133 -19.37 15.05 -15.33
N GLY A 134 -18.28 15.67 -14.88
CA GLY A 134 -16.99 15.74 -15.58
C GLY A 134 -16.47 14.37 -16.04
N PRO A 135 -16.35 13.36 -15.16
CA PRO A 135 -15.83 12.04 -15.52
C PRO A 135 -16.68 11.28 -16.56
N SER A 136 -17.98 11.58 -16.64
CA SER A 136 -18.92 10.99 -17.62
C SER A 136 -18.74 11.54 -19.04
N LYS A 137 -18.00 12.64 -19.21
CA LYS A 137 -17.68 13.24 -20.52
C LYS A 137 -16.42 12.64 -21.17
N VAL A 138 -15.72 11.75 -20.45
CA VAL A 138 -14.47 11.11 -20.85
C VAL A 138 -14.74 9.62 -21.12
N ASN A 139 -13.91 8.97 -21.95
CA ASN A 139 -14.04 7.54 -22.22
C ASN A 139 -13.98 6.74 -20.91
N ALA A 140 -15.00 5.90 -20.65
CA ALA A 140 -15.17 5.20 -19.38
C ALA A 140 -13.98 4.30 -18.99
N ILE A 141 -13.32 3.65 -19.95
CA ILE A 141 -12.14 2.82 -19.67
C ILE A 141 -10.99 3.69 -19.15
N PHE A 142 -10.77 4.86 -19.77
CA PHE A 142 -9.77 5.81 -19.29
C PHE A 142 -10.16 6.45 -17.94
N THR A 143 -11.44 6.78 -17.73
CA THR A 143 -11.95 7.26 -16.43
C THR A 143 -11.67 6.27 -15.30
N GLY A 144 -11.93 4.97 -15.51
CA GLY A 144 -11.63 3.92 -14.55
C GLY A 144 -10.12 3.75 -14.30
N LEU A 145 -9.31 3.87 -15.35
CA LEU A 145 -7.85 3.82 -15.25
C LEU A 145 -7.29 5.00 -14.45
N PHE A 146 -7.79 6.22 -14.68
CA PHE A 146 -7.37 7.42 -13.95
C PHE A 146 -7.71 7.32 -12.45
N PHE A 147 -8.90 6.84 -12.08
CA PHE A 147 -9.22 6.60 -10.66
C PHE A 147 -8.38 5.47 -10.06
N THR A 148 -8.01 4.46 -10.84
CA THR A 148 -7.06 3.42 -10.42
C THR A 148 -5.68 4.01 -10.10
N LEU A 149 -5.21 4.98 -10.88
CA LEU A 149 -3.98 5.74 -10.59
C LEU A 149 -4.06 6.58 -9.31
N GLY A 150 -5.26 7.00 -8.86
CA GLY A 150 -5.43 7.63 -7.55
C GLY A 150 -5.29 6.65 -6.38
N ILE A 151 -5.58 5.36 -6.59
CA ILE A 151 -5.55 4.32 -5.54
C ILE A 151 -4.15 3.74 -5.37
N PHE A 152 -3.38 3.55 -6.45
CA PHE A 152 -2.04 3.00 -6.40
C PHE A 152 -1.09 3.74 -5.43
N PRO A 153 -0.95 5.08 -5.47
CA PRO A 153 -0.19 5.87 -4.51
C PRO A 153 -0.56 5.60 -3.04
N ALA A 154 -1.84 5.39 -2.74
CA ALA A 154 -2.30 5.05 -1.40
C ALA A 154 -1.88 3.62 -1.00
N ILE A 155 -1.97 2.64 -1.91
CA ILE A 155 -1.42 1.28 -1.72
C ILE A 155 0.09 1.33 -1.50
N TYR A 156 0.82 2.04 -2.37
CA TYR A 156 2.27 2.24 -2.26
C TYR A 156 2.67 2.99 -0.99
N SER A 157 1.83 3.89 -0.46
CA SER A 157 2.07 4.52 0.84
C SER A 157 2.09 3.50 1.98
N ALA A 158 1.15 2.55 1.98
CA ALA A 158 1.04 1.48 2.97
C ALA A 158 2.10 0.38 2.81
N LEU A 159 2.72 0.25 1.63
CA LEU A 159 3.87 -0.64 1.39
C LEU A 159 5.21 0.03 1.72
N LEU A 160 5.45 1.24 1.23
CA LEU A 160 6.76 1.90 1.27
C LEU A 160 7.06 2.59 2.60
N ILE A 161 6.09 3.30 3.19
CA ILE A 161 6.36 4.11 4.39
C ILE A 161 6.66 3.23 5.63
N PRO A 162 5.95 2.09 5.87
CA PRO A 162 6.30 1.19 6.97
C PRO A 162 7.57 0.37 6.68
N SER A 163 7.70 -0.16 5.47
CA SER A 163 8.59 -1.31 5.20
C SER A 163 9.78 -1.01 4.28
N ALA A 164 9.77 0.11 3.56
CA ALA A 164 10.87 0.56 2.70
C ALA A 164 11.69 1.69 3.33
N ARG A 165 11.84 1.71 4.67
CA ARG A 165 12.68 2.71 5.35
C ARG A 165 14.11 2.67 4.80
N SER A 166 14.64 3.85 4.52
CA SER A 166 15.96 4.08 3.93
C SER A 166 17.06 4.10 4.99
N GLY A 167 18.15 3.37 4.76
CA GLY A 167 19.35 3.41 5.60
C GLY A 167 20.08 4.76 5.52
N ASN A 168 20.05 5.41 4.35
CA ASN A 168 20.51 6.78 4.12
C ASN A 168 19.48 7.87 4.49
N LYS A 169 18.47 7.54 5.31
CA LYS A 169 17.47 8.46 5.88
C LYS A 169 16.62 9.26 4.87
N ILE A 170 16.54 8.83 3.62
CA ILE A 170 15.67 9.43 2.60
C ILE A 170 14.21 9.09 2.94
N PRO A 171 13.33 10.07 3.21
CA PRO A 171 11.93 9.81 3.51
C PRO A 171 11.17 9.38 2.24
N ALA A 172 10.37 8.32 2.33
CA ALA A 172 9.53 7.86 1.23
C ALA A 172 8.34 8.80 0.96
N TRP A 173 7.85 9.50 1.99
CA TRP A 173 6.58 10.24 1.93
C TRP A 173 6.50 11.32 0.83
N PRO A 174 7.54 12.13 0.52
CA PRO A 174 7.40 13.17 -0.51
C PRO A 174 7.21 12.56 -1.90
N PHE A 175 7.95 11.49 -2.20
CA PHE A 175 7.86 10.77 -3.47
C PHE A 175 6.50 10.07 -3.64
N VAL A 176 5.97 9.51 -2.56
CA VAL A 176 4.61 8.92 -2.55
C VAL A 176 3.53 10.00 -2.64
N SER A 177 3.67 11.14 -1.97
CA SER A 177 2.74 12.26 -2.12
C SER A 177 2.73 12.81 -3.56
N LEU A 178 3.90 12.93 -4.19
CA LEU A 178 4.01 13.31 -5.60
C LEU A 178 3.42 12.25 -6.54
N SER A 179 3.42 10.95 -6.17
CA SER A 179 2.83 9.89 -7.00
C SER A 179 1.31 10.01 -7.20
N PHE A 180 0.60 10.78 -6.38
CA PHE A 180 -0.82 11.10 -6.63
C PHE A 180 -1.05 12.00 -7.85
N ALA A 181 -0.06 12.79 -8.26
CA ALA A 181 -0.14 13.64 -9.46
C ALA A 181 0.71 13.11 -10.62
N PHE A 182 1.83 12.45 -10.31
CA PHE A 182 2.84 12.02 -11.29
C PHE A 182 3.08 10.51 -11.30
N GLY A 183 2.22 9.69 -10.68
CA GLY A 183 2.31 8.23 -10.79
C GLY A 183 3.63 7.64 -10.29
N VAL A 184 4.18 6.68 -11.03
CA VAL A 184 5.45 5.99 -10.74
C VAL A 184 6.67 6.89 -10.91
N PHE A 185 6.59 7.99 -11.65
CA PHE A 185 7.73 8.85 -11.99
C PHE A 185 8.54 9.35 -10.78
N PRO A 186 7.94 9.82 -9.67
CA PRO A 186 8.67 10.12 -8.43
C PRO A 186 9.08 8.88 -7.62
N LEU A 187 8.45 7.71 -7.81
CA LEU A 187 8.76 6.50 -7.05
C LEU A 187 10.07 5.85 -7.49
N ILE A 188 10.36 5.78 -8.81
CA ILE A 188 11.59 5.12 -9.31
C ILE A 188 12.88 5.80 -8.78
N PRO A 189 13.01 7.15 -8.76
CA PRO A 189 14.16 7.82 -8.16
C PRO A 189 14.31 7.51 -6.66
N PHE A 190 13.21 7.46 -5.90
CA PHE A 190 13.25 7.04 -4.51
C PHE A 190 13.79 5.60 -4.36
N TRP A 191 13.39 4.70 -5.27
CA TRP A 191 13.85 3.32 -5.26
C TRP A 191 15.32 3.17 -5.65
N ALA A 192 15.82 4.03 -6.54
CA ALA A 192 17.23 4.07 -6.94
C ALA A 192 18.13 4.69 -5.86
N LEU A 193 17.69 5.76 -5.20
CA LEU A 193 18.48 6.54 -4.25
C LEU A 193 18.48 5.97 -2.82
N ARG A 194 17.44 5.22 -2.42
CA ARG A 194 17.38 4.60 -1.09
C ARG A 194 18.41 3.47 -0.96
N THR A 195 19.10 3.41 0.17
CA THR A 195 19.74 2.17 0.63
C THR A 195 18.74 1.37 1.47
N PRO A 196 18.62 0.04 1.30
CA PRO A 196 17.75 -0.77 2.16
C PRO A 196 18.24 -0.76 3.62
N ALA A 197 17.38 -0.34 4.57
CA ALA A 197 17.69 -0.49 5.98
C ALA A 197 17.79 -1.98 6.37
N LYS A 198 18.89 -2.35 7.04
CA LYS A 198 19.21 -3.72 7.49
C LYS A 198 18.47 -4.09 8.78
N ASP A 199 18.41 -3.17 9.74
CA ASP A 199 17.90 -3.42 11.09
C ASP A 199 16.40 -3.05 11.25
N LEU A 200 15.62 -3.11 10.16
CA LEU A 200 14.22 -2.68 10.17
C LEU A 200 13.29 -3.79 10.65
N VAL A 201 12.74 -3.63 11.86
CA VAL A 201 11.64 -4.47 12.36
C VAL A 201 10.32 -4.07 11.68
N VAL A 202 9.70 -5.03 11.00
CA VAL A 202 8.37 -4.90 10.36
C VAL A 202 7.51 -6.09 10.79
N PRO A 203 6.22 -5.90 11.19
CA PRO A 203 5.52 -4.64 11.31
C PRO A 203 6.07 -3.77 12.45
N PRO A 204 6.07 -2.43 12.30
CA PRO A 204 6.61 -1.54 13.34
C PRO A 204 5.83 -1.69 14.66
N PRO A 205 6.50 -1.60 15.82
CA PRO A 205 5.88 -1.80 17.12
C PRO A 205 4.99 -0.61 17.50
N ARG A 206 3.91 -0.86 18.25
CA ARG A 206 2.78 0.09 18.43
C ARG A 206 3.18 1.44 19.05
N ASN A 207 4.25 1.47 19.85
CA ASN A 207 4.85 2.67 20.43
C ASN A 207 5.57 3.58 19.40
N GLU A 208 5.99 3.04 18.25
CA GLU A 208 6.61 3.80 17.15
C GLU A 208 5.60 4.25 16.07
N LEU A 209 4.34 3.81 16.16
CA LEU A 209 3.29 4.20 15.21
C LEU A 209 2.77 5.62 15.52
N GLY A 210 3.48 6.62 15.00
CA GLY A 210 2.91 7.96 14.84
C GLY A 210 1.63 7.95 14.00
N ASN A 211 0.78 8.97 14.15
CA ASN A 211 -0.60 8.98 13.64
C ASN A 211 -0.73 8.56 12.15
N GLY A 212 0.17 9.02 11.27
CA GLY A 212 0.17 8.63 9.86
C GLY A 212 0.44 7.14 9.64
N LEU A 213 1.48 6.58 10.27
CA LEU A 213 1.79 5.14 10.18
C LEU A 213 0.66 4.28 10.76
N ARG A 214 -0.04 4.78 11.80
CA ARG A 214 -1.19 4.10 12.38
C ARG A 214 -2.38 3.98 11.42
N VAL A 215 -2.58 4.96 10.53
CA VAL A 215 -3.59 4.87 9.45
C VAL A 215 -3.15 3.84 8.41
N LEU A 216 -1.89 3.90 7.96
CA LEU A 216 -1.34 3.02 6.91
C LEU A 216 -1.24 1.54 7.33
N GLU A 217 -1.02 1.26 8.61
CA GLU A 217 -1.10 -0.11 9.18
C GLU A 217 -2.51 -0.51 9.63
N SER A 218 -3.53 0.33 9.44
CA SER A 218 -4.89 0.00 9.87
C SER A 218 -5.58 -0.98 8.90
N LYS A 219 -6.29 -1.97 9.47
CA LYS A 219 -7.14 -2.87 8.68
C LYS A 219 -8.25 -2.13 7.93
N ILE A 220 -8.75 -1.03 8.47
CA ILE A 220 -9.80 -0.22 7.84
C ILE A 220 -9.27 0.39 6.54
N THR A 221 -8.07 0.99 6.56
CA THR A 221 -7.42 1.53 5.35
C THR A 221 -7.11 0.43 4.34
N ALA A 222 -6.62 -0.73 4.77
CA ALA A 222 -6.40 -1.86 3.86
C ALA A 222 -7.70 -2.31 3.18
N VAL A 223 -8.79 -2.47 3.94
CA VAL A 223 -10.10 -2.87 3.41
C VAL A 223 -10.70 -1.78 2.52
N SER A 224 -10.59 -0.49 2.86
CA SER A 224 -11.10 0.59 2.00
C SER A 224 -10.32 0.69 0.69
N LEU A 225 -9.01 0.44 0.69
CA LEU A 225 -8.22 0.34 -0.54
C LEU A 225 -8.59 -0.88 -1.38
N ALA A 226 -8.86 -2.04 -0.77
CA ALA A 226 -9.35 -3.23 -1.48
C ALA A 226 -10.74 -3.00 -2.11
N ILE A 227 -11.66 -2.37 -1.38
CA ILE A 227 -13.00 -2.00 -1.90
C ILE A 227 -12.87 -0.98 -3.05
N GLY A 228 -12.09 0.08 -2.88
CA GLY A 228 -11.87 1.07 -3.95
C GLY A 228 -11.24 0.44 -5.20
N SER A 229 -10.24 -0.44 -5.01
CA SER A 229 -9.59 -1.19 -6.10
C SER A 229 -10.58 -2.08 -6.85
N ALA A 230 -11.47 -2.77 -6.12
CA ALA A 230 -12.52 -3.60 -6.70
C ALA A 230 -13.58 -2.76 -7.44
N ILE A 231 -13.95 -1.58 -6.94
CA ILE A 231 -14.86 -0.65 -7.62
C ILE A 231 -14.24 -0.15 -8.92
N CYS A 232 -13.01 0.35 -8.91
CA CYS A 232 -12.35 0.87 -10.11
C CYS A 232 -12.12 -0.23 -11.16
N LEU A 233 -11.64 -1.41 -10.74
CA LEU A 233 -11.44 -2.54 -11.64
C LEU A 233 -12.79 -3.08 -12.19
N GLY A 234 -13.81 -3.17 -11.34
CA GLY A 234 -15.16 -3.56 -11.75
C GLY A 234 -15.79 -2.58 -12.75
N TYR A 235 -15.57 -1.28 -12.55
CA TYR A 235 -16.01 -0.23 -13.47
C TYR A 235 -15.30 -0.31 -14.83
N ILE A 236 -13.99 -0.61 -14.87
CA ILE A 236 -13.28 -0.88 -16.14
C ILE A 236 -13.89 -2.12 -16.82
N ILE A 237 -14.05 -3.23 -16.09
CA ILE A 237 -14.56 -4.50 -16.63
C ILE A 237 -15.98 -4.36 -17.16
N SER A 238 -16.87 -3.61 -16.49
CA SER A 238 -18.24 -3.40 -16.96
C SER A 238 -18.34 -2.58 -18.25
N HIS A 239 -17.27 -1.88 -18.64
CA HIS A 239 -17.18 -1.12 -19.89
C HIS A 239 -16.32 -1.81 -20.97
N LEU A 240 -15.93 -3.07 -20.74
CA LEU A 240 -15.22 -3.91 -21.71
C LEU A 240 -16.17 -4.98 -22.31
N PRO A 241 -15.90 -5.47 -23.53
CA PRO A 241 -16.59 -6.63 -24.08
C PRO A 241 -16.39 -7.87 -23.20
N PRO A 242 -17.42 -8.74 -23.03
CA PRO A 242 -18.74 -8.71 -23.67
C PRO A 242 -19.79 -7.87 -22.91
N PHE A 243 -19.43 -7.18 -21.83
CA PHE A 243 -20.38 -6.47 -20.94
C PHE A 243 -20.89 -5.14 -21.51
N ALA A 244 -20.09 -4.49 -22.36
CA ALA A 244 -20.44 -3.25 -23.05
C ALA A 244 -20.04 -3.27 -24.53
N ASP A 245 -20.45 -2.24 -25.27
CA ASP A 245 -20.10 -2.06 -26.68
C ASP A 245 -18.57 -2.00 -26.88
N SER A 246 -18.09 -2.87 -27.77
CA SER A 246 -16.74 -2.89 -28.34
C SER A 246 -16.21 -1.52 -28.78
N LYS A 247 -17.10 -0.60 -29.21
CA LYS A 247 -16.73 0.76 -29.59
C LYS A 247 -16.01 1.51 -28.47
N LEU A 248 -16.35 1.30 -27.20
CA LEU A 248 -15.67 1.97 -26.07
C LEU A 248 -14.18 1.61 -25.99
N LEU A 249 -13.84 0.35 -26.28
CA LEU A 249 -12.45 -0.12 -26.32
C LEU A 249 -11.72 0.43 -27.56
N VAL A 250 -12.37 0.46 -28.72
CA VAL A 250 -11.78 1.04 -29.95
C VAL A 250 -11.53 2.55 -29.79
N ASP A 251 -12.48 3.28 -29.20
CA ASP A 251 -12.33 4.70 -28.89
C ASP A 251 -11.19 4.92 -27.87
N TYR A 252 -11.05 4.06 -26.86
CA TYR A 252 -9.94 4.11 -25.90
C TYR A 252 -8.58 3.86 -26.56
N LEU A 253 -8.47 2.88 -27.46
CA LEU A 253 -7.24 2.60 -28.18
C LEU A 253 -6.84 3.77 -29.10
N ARG A 254 -7.81 4.39 -29.80
CA ARG A 254 -7.56 5.63 -30.54
C ARG A 254 -7.06 6.76 -29.62
N LEU A 255 -7.65 6.93 -28.45
CA LEU A 255 -7.17 7.92 -27.48
C LEU A 255 -5.74 7.62 -26.99
N PHE A 256 -5.38 6.35 -26.82
CA PHE A 256 -4.03 5.93 -26.47
C PHE A 256 -2.98 6.27 -27.56
N ASP A 257 -3.37 6.28 -28.84
CA ASP A 257 -2.49 6.65 -29.95
C ASP A 257 -2.43 8.17 -30.22
N GLU A 258 -3.43 8.94 -29.79
CA GLU A 258 -3.54 10.39 -30.04
C GLU A 258 -3.09 11.28 -28.85
N SER A 259 -3.44 10.88 -27.62
CA SER A 259 -3.38 11.69 -26.41
C SER A 259 -2.17 11.34 -25.54
N ARG A 260 -1.41 12.37 -25.13
CA ARG A 260 -0.23 12.22 -24.25
C ARG A 260 -0.65 11.74 -22.88
N VAL A 261 -1.69 12.36 -22.33
CA VAL A 261 -2.17 12.06 -20.98
C VAL A 261 -2.69 10.63 -20.92
N VAL A 262 -3.52 10.19 -21.88
CA VAL A 262 -4.01 8.80 -21.91
C VAL A 262 -2.86 7.82 -22.07
N HIS A 263 -1.95 8.05 -23.03
CA HIS A 263 -0.82 7.16 -23.30
C HIS A 263 0.10 7.00 -22.09
N VAL A 264 0.54 8.11 -21.49
CA VAL A 264 1.46 8.10 -20.34
C VAL A 264 0.80 7.54 -19.09
N SER A 265 -0.46 7.89 -18.80
CA SER A 265 -1.20 7.31 -17.66
C SER A 265 -1.39 5.80 -17.80
N SER A 266 -1.62 5.28 -19.01
CA SER A 266 -1.77 3.83 -19.21
C SER A 266 -0.45 3.08 -19.06
N LEU A 267 0.67 3.65 -19.53
CA LEU A 267 2.00 3.09 -19.25
C LEU A 267 2.38 3.18 -17.76
N ASP A 268 1.99 4.26 -17.09
CA ASP A 268 2.18 4.44 -15.65
C ASP A 268 1.43 3.39 -14.83
N ALA A 269 0.16 3.13 -15.16
CA ALA A 269 -0.64 2.07 -14.55
C ALA A 269 0.00 0.69 -14.74
N LEU A 270 0.51 0.40 -15.95
CA LEU A 270 1.24 -0.84 -16.23
C LEU A 270 2.54 -0.94 -15.42
N ALA A 271 3.29 0.15 -15.27
CA ALA A 271 4.50 0.17 -14.44
C ALA A 271 4.17 -0.07 -12.96
N LEU A 272 3.14 0.60 -12.41
CA LEU A 272 2.69 0.41 -11.03
C LEU A 272 2.23 -1.04 -10.77
N VAL A 273 1.54 -1.67 -11.72
CA VAL A 273 1.23 -3.11 -11.68
C VAL A 273 2.51 -3.94 -11.71
N ALA A 274 3.42 -3.71 -12.66
CA ALA A 274 4.65 -4.50 -12.83
C ALA A 274 5.60 -4.44 -11.62
N PHE A 275 5.66 -3.30 -10.92
CA PHE A 275 6.46 -3.16 -9.70
C PHE A 275 5.78 -3.70 -8.43
N SER A 276 4.46 -3.88 -8.43
CA SER A 276 3.71 -4.31 -7.24
C SER A 276 4.17 -5.66 -6.66
N PRO A 277 4.43 -6.72 -7.46
CA PRO A 277 4.92 -8.01 -6.97
C PRO A 277 6.23 -7.91 -6.16
N TYR A 278 7.20 -7.12 -6.64
CA TYR A 278 8.47 -6.90 -5.93
C TYR A 278 8.24 -6.24 -4.57
N TRP A 279 7.35 -5.25 -4.51
CA TRP A 279 7.07 -4.51 -3.28
C TRP A 279 6.26 -5.31 -2.26
N MET A 280 5.28 -6.08 -2.72
CA MET A 280 4.56 -7.06 -1.90
C MET A 280 5.51 -8.12 -1.34
N TYR A 281 6.45 -8.63 -2.16
CA TYR A 281 7.43 -9.62 -1.73
C TYR A 281 8.38 -9.06 -0.66
N ASN A 282 8.98 -7.88 -0.89
CA ASN A 282 9.87 -7.24 0.10
C ASN A 282 9.15 -6.89 1.42
N ASP A 283 7.88 -6.47 1.39
CA ASP A 283 7.09 -6.27 2.63
C ASP A 283 6.78 -7.60 3.33
N ALA A 284 6.39 -8.64 2.59
CA ALA A 284 6.06 -9.96 3.14
C ALA A 284 7.28 -10.68 3.75
N GLU A 285 8.45 -10.54 3.14
CA GLU A 285 9.72 -11.04 3.66
C GLU A 285 10.11 -10.33 4.95
N ARG A 286 10.04 -9.00 4.98
CA ARG A 286 10.32 -8.20 6.20
C ARG A 286 9.35 -8.54 7.34
N ARG A 287 8.07 -8.81 7.04
CA ARG A 287 7.05 -9.30 8.00
C ARG A 287 7.18 -10.77 8.37
N GLN A 288 8.16 -11.50 7.82
CA GLN A 288 8.34 -12.94 8.01
C GLN A 288 7.06 -13.76 7.75
N TRP A 289 6.26 -13.36 6.76
CA TRP A 289 4.99 -14.02 6.47
C TRP A 289 5.24 -15.43 5.90
N SER A 290 4.71 -16.46 6.58
CA SER A 290 4.93 -17.87 6.23
C SER A 290 4.19 -18.28 4.95
N SER A 291 2.92 -17.88 4.80
CA SER A 291 2.08 -18.21 3.64
C SER A 291 2.48 -17.48 2.34
N ARG A 292 3.53 -16.63 2.38
CA ARG A 292 3.90 -15.76 1.26
C ARG A 292 4.16 -16.51 -0.04
N GLY A 293 4.79 -17.69 0.02
CA GLY A 293 5.17 -18.47 -1.17
C GLY A 293 3.99 -19.04 -1.97
N GLN A 294 2.84 -19.25 -1.32
CA GLN A 294 1.63 -19.75 -1.99
C GLN A 294 0.71 -18.61 -2.44
N ILE A 295 0.59 -17.57 -1.60
CA ILE A 295 -0.40 -16.51 -1.77
C ILE A 295 0.13 -15.40 -2.70
N LEU A 296 1.37 -14.93 -2.52
CA LEU A 296 1.91 -13.81 -3.31
C LEU A 296 1.88 -14.02 -4.83
N PRO A 297 2.22 -15.20 -5.40
CA PRO A 297 2.21 -15.38 -6.85
C PRO A 297 0.81 -15.14 -7.43
N PHE A 298 -0.25 -15.65 -6.79
CA PHE A 298 -1.62 -15.43 -7.23
C PHE A 298 -2.02 -13.95 -7.19
N LEU A 299 -1.71 -13.25 -6.09
CA LEU A 299 -1.98 -11.81 -5.98
C LEU A 299 -1.15 -10.99 -6.98
N SER A 300 0.03 -11.46 -7.36
CA SER A 300 0.92 -10.77 -8.32
C SER A 300 0.38 -10.72 -9.75
N PHE A 301 -0.56 -11.61 -10.11
CA PHE A 301 -1.27 -11.57 -11.40
C PHE A 301 -2.48 -10.62 -11.40
N LEU A 302 -2.98 -10.22 -10.24
CA LEU A 302 -4.11 -9.29 -10.13
C LEU A 302 -3.58 -7.85 -10.12
N PRO A 303 -4.12 -6.92 -10.94
CA PRO A 303 -3.48 -5.62 -11.21
C PRO A 303 -3.46 -4.67 -10.00
N VAL A 304 -4.46 -3.78 -9.83
CA VAL A 304 -4.57 -2.95 -8.61
C VAL A 304 -5.11 -3.77 -7.42
N LEU A 305 -5.95 -4.77 -7.72
CA LEU A 305 -6.62 -5.59 -6.72
C LEU A 305 -5.64 -6.52 -5.96
N GLY A 306 -4.58 -6.98 -6.62
CA GLY A 306 -3.53 -7.82 -6.02
C GLY A 306 -2.86 -7.20 -4.80
N PRO A 307 -2.14 -6.08 -4.94
CA PRO A 307 -1.51 -5.41 -3.82
C PRO A 307 -2.52 -4.87 -2.80
N ALA A 308 -3.76 -4.55 -3.20
CA ALA A 308 -4.81 -4.14 -2.27
C ALA A 308 -5.29 -5.30 -1.36
N ILE A 309 -5.54 -6.49 -1.91
CA ILE A 309 -5.85 -7.69 -1.11
C ILE A 309 -4.65 -8.08 -0.24
N TYR A 310 -3.43 -7.92 -0.74
CA TYR A 310 -2.21 -8.18 0.04
C TYR A 310 -2.17 -7.33 1.33
N LEU A 311 -2.51 -6.04 1.26
CA LEU A 311 -2.59 -5.17 2.44
C LEU A 311 -3.61 -5.64 3.49
N VAL A 312 -4.66 -6.37 3.10
CA VAL A 312 -5.68 -6.94 4.00
C VAL A 312 -5.21 -8.26 4.63
N LEU A 313 -4.46 -9.07 3.89
CA LEU A 313 -4.01 -10.40 4.32
C LEU A 313 -2.68 -10.38 5.11
N ARG A 314 -1.84 -9.37 4.92
CA ARG A 314 -0.51 -9.30 5.56
C ARG A 314 -0.61 -9.23 7.09
N PRO A 315 0.37 -9.77 7.84
CA PRO A 315 0.42 -9.60 9.29
C PRO A 315 0.49 -8.11 9.70
N HIS A 316 -0.50 -7.65 10.46
CA HIS A 316 -0.50 -6.32 11.08
C HIS A 316 0.21 -6.35 12.44
N THR A 317 0.63 -5.19 12.96
CA THR A 317 1.14 -5.06 14.34
C THR A 317 0.14 -5.66 15.34
N LYS A 318 0.62 -6.55 16.21
CA LYS A 318 -0.18 -7.10 17.31
C LYS A 318 -0.59 -5.97 18.26
N GLN A 319 -1.82 -6.02 18.78
CA GLN A 319 -2.40 -5.00 19.66
C GLN A 319 -1.74 -4.97 21.04
#